data_AF-A0A950HCU8-F1
#
_entry.id   AF-A0A950HCU8-F1
#
_cell.length_a   1.000
_cell.length_b   1.000
_cell.length_c   1.000
_cell.angle_alpha   90.00
_cell.angle_beta   90.00
_cell.angle_gamma   90.00
#
_symmetry.space_group_name_H-M   'P 1'
#
loop_
_entity.id
_entity.type
_entity.pdbx_description
1 polymer ?
#
loop_
_entity_poly.entity_id
_entity_poly.type
_entity_poly.pdbx_seq_one_letter_code
_entity_poly.pdbx_strand_id
1 'polypeptide(L)'
;MVDEVKETTVHELIASPFVGAYLVLRPGSPRGLKIPRDKYLQLGRKAADDVCPAWLVEATRRCWNLDISGRGVNDAVVVRTESPYGYGRASYGLNLGCNYDREHCYSTSA
;
A
#
# COMPACT_ATOMS: atom_id res chain seq x y z
N MET A 1 3.31 29.50 19.38
CA MET A 1 2.28 28.91 18.52
C MET A 1 2.92 27.62 18.03
N VAL A 2 2.65 26.51 18.70
CA VAL A 2 3.34 25.25 18.40
C VAL A 2 2.74 24.70 17.11
N ASP A 3 3.55 24.61 16.07
CA ASP A 3 3.23 23.87 14.86
C ASP A 3 2.87 22.44 15.27
N GLU A 4 1.60 22.09 15.09
CA GLU A 4 1.09 20.75 15.25
C GLU A 4 1.79 19.86 14.22
N VAL A 5 2.83 19.14 14.68
CA VAL A 5 3.40 18.03 13.93
C VAL A 5 2.27 17.03 13.76
N LYS A 6 1.63 17.06 12.60
CA LYS A 6 0.67 16.03 12.18
C LYS A 6 1.46 14.73 12.15
N GLU A 7 1.41 13.99 13.26
CA GLU A 7 1.97 12.65 13.35
C GLU A 7 1.45 11.91 12.13
N THR A 8 2.36 11.65 11.19
CA THR A 8 2.02 11.02 9.93
C THR A 8 1.79 9.58 10.33
N THR A 9 0.55 9.27 10.73
CA THR A 9 0.15 7.94 11.15
C THR A 9 0.68 6.99 10.10
N VAL A 10 1.69 6.22 10.50
CA VAL A 10 2.40 5.34 9.59
C VAL A 10 1.39 4.26 9.25
N HIS A 11 0.72 4.42 8.13
CA HIS A 11 -0.20 3.42 7.66
C HIS A 11 0.56 2.12 7.45
N GLU A 12 0.09 1.05 8.09
CA GLU A 12 0.82 -0.22 8.10
C GLU A 12 0.64 -0.99 6.80
N LEU A 13 -0.40 -0.68 6.03
CA LEU A 13 -0.74 -1.37 4.79
C LEU A 13 -1.05 -0.38 3.67
N ILE A 14 -0.71 -0.77 2.45
CA ILE A 14 -1.01 -0.04 1.21
C ILE A 14 -1.76 -0.99 0.28
N ALA A 15 -3.01 -0.67 -0.04
CA ALA A 15 -3.77 -1.35 -1.08
C ALA A 15 -3.59 -0.60 -2.40
N SER A 16 -3.03 -1.25 -3.42
CA SER A 16 -2.72 -0.63 -4.72
C SER A 16 -3.11 -1.53 -5.89
N PRO A 17 -3.66 -0.98 -6.98
CA PRO A 17 -3.65 -1.66 -8.25
C PRO A 17 -2.21 -1.79 -8.75
N PHE A 18 -1.88 -2.90 -9.39
CA PHE A 18 -0.60 -3.17 -10.02
C PHE A 18 -0.81 -4.08 -11.23
N VAL A 19 -0.65 -3.51 -12.44
CA VAL A 19 -0.68 -4.21 -13.75
C VAL A 19 -1.70 -5.36 -13.81
N GLY A 20 -2.99 -5.03 -13.72
CA GLY A 20 -4.09 -6.01 -13.81
C GLY A 20 -4.33 -6.86 -12.55
N ALA A 21 -3.60 -6.62 -11.46
CA ALA A 21 -3.84 -7.20 -10.15
C ALA A 21 -4.11 -6.12 -9.10
N TYR A 22 -4.64 -6.55 -7.95
CA TYR A 22 -4.84 -5.70 -6.77
C TYR A 22 -4.04 -6.30 -5.64
N LEU A 23 -3.17 -5.50 -5.03
CA LEU A 23 -2.22 -5.93 -4.02
C LEU A 23 -2.45 -5.18 -2.71
N VAL A 24 -2.24 -5.86 -1.59
CA VAL A 24 -2.02 -5.25 -0.28
C VAL A 24 -0.55 -5.48 0.09
N LEU A 25 0.15 -4.39 0.40
CA LEU A 25 1.57 -4.36 0.69
C LEU A 25 1.80 -3.82 2.10
N ARG A 26 2.88 -4.27 2.74
CA ARG A 26 3.33 -3.73 4.03
C ARG A 26 4.71 -3.07 3.84
N PRO A 27 4.88 -1.77 4.15
CA PRO A 27 6.19 -1.12 4.11
C PRO A 27 7.23 -1.91 4.92
N GLY A 28 8.43 -2.06 4.37
CA GLY A 28 9.51 -2.83 5.00
C GLY A 28 9.35 -4.36 4.92
N SER A 29 8.33 -4.89 4.23
CA SER A 29 8.18 -6.32 3.97
C SER A 29 8.32 -6.64 2.48
N PRO A 30 9.07 -7.70 2.10
CA PRO A 30 9.12 -8.16 0.71
C PRO A 30 7.87 -8.95 0.29
N ARG A 31 6.97 -9.28 1.23
CA ARG A 31 5.75 -10.04 0.97
C ARG A 31 4.61 -9.09 0.57
N GLY A 32 3.73 -9.57 -0.30
CA GLY A 32 2.50 -8.91 -0.69
C GLY A 32 1.35 -9.89 -0.78
N LEU A 33 0.12 -9.40 -0.57
CA LEU A 33 -1.11 -10.17 -0.70
C LEU A 33 -1.82 -9.77 -1.99
N LYS A 34 -2.06 -10.74 -2.88
CA LYS A 34 -2.95 -10.53 -4.02
C LYS A 34 -4.40 -10.70 -3.60
N ILE A 35 -5.23 -9.70 -3.88
CA ILE A 35 -6.66 -9.70 -3.56
C ILE A 35 -7.51 -9.60 -4.85
N PRO A 36 -8.74 -10.13 -4.84
CA PRO A 36 -9.70 -9.87 -5.91
C PRO A 36 -10.09 -8.39 -5.99
N ARG A 37 -10.51 -7.95 -7.18
CA ARG A 37 -11.00 -6.59 -7.44
C ARG A 37 -12.11 -6.15 -6.49
N ASP A 38 -13.06 -7.04 -6.20
CA ASP A 38 -14.19 -6.76 -5.32
C ASP A 38 -13.74 -6.34 -3.92
N LYS A 39 -12.76 -7.05 -3.34
CA LYS A 39 -12.18 -6.72 -2.04
C LYS A 39 -11.43 -5.39 -2.07
N TYR A 40 -10.73 -5.09 -3.16
CA TYR A 40 -10.06 -3.80 -3.33
C TYR A 40 -11.07 -2.65 -3.41
N LEU A 41 -12.16 -2.80 -4.18
CA LEU A 41 -13.23 -1.80 -4.25
C LEU A 41 -13.94 -1.64 -2.90
N GLN A 42 -14.11 -2.74 -2.14
CA GLN A 42 -14.66 -2.67 -0.79
C GLN A 42 -13.79 -1.77 0.09
N LEU A 43 -12.45 -1.90 0.05
CA LEU A 43 -11.56 -1.04 0.81
C LEU A 43 -11.69 0.44 0.39
N GLY A 44 -11.79 0.72 -0.91
CA GLY A 44 -11.93 2.09 -1.41
C GLY A 44 -13.29 2.76 -1.15
N ARG A 45 -14.33 1.98 -0.79
CA ARG A 45 -15.69 2.48 -0.51
C ARG A 45 -15.96 2.71 0.98
N LYS A 46 -15.12 2.17 1.87
CA LYS A 46 -15.34 2.27 3.31
C LYS A 46 -15.10 3.70 3.81
N ALA A 47 -15.94 4.14 4.74
CA ALA A 47 -15.80 5.42 5.40
C ALA A 47 -14.57 5.43 6.33
N ALA A 48 -14.14 6.61 6.77
CA ALA A 48 -12.96 6.74 7.63
C ALA A 48 -13.09 5.98 8.95
N ASP A 49 -14.29 5.95 9.51
CA ASP A 49 -14.60 5.31 10.78
C ASP A 49 -14.97 3.83 10.66
N ASP A 50 -14.98 3.28 9.44
CA ASP A 50 -15.31 1.88 9.23
C ASP A 50 -14.16 0.98 9.67
N VAL A 51 -14.47 -0.01 10.50
CA VAL A 51 -13.51 -1.04 10.94
C VAL A 51 -13.00 -1.93 9.80
N CYS A 52 -11.76 -2.39 9.94
CA CYS A 52 -11.12 -3.33 9.03
C CYS A 52 -11.97 -4.60 8.83
N PRO A 53 -12.21 -5.01 7.57
CA PRO A 53 -13.03 -6.18 7.31
C PRO A 53 -12.30 -7.46 7.78
N ALA A 54 -13.07 -8.42 8.30
CA ALA A 54 -12.52 -9.65 8.90
C ALA A 54 -11.59 -10.43 7.96
N TRP A 55 -11.85 -10.43 6.65
CA TRP A 55 -10.98 -11.08 5.68
C TRP A 55 -9.59 -10.45 5.59
N LEU A 56 -9.48 -9.13 5.81
CA LEU A 56 -8.21 -8.42 5.76
C LEU A 56 -7.41 -8.70 7.03
N VAL A 57 -8.07 -8.65 8.20
CA VAL A 57 -7.50 -9.03 9.49
C VAL A 57 -6.89 -10.44 9.44
N GLU A 58 -7.64 -11.40 8.91
CA GLU A 58 -7.15 -12.78 8.81
C GLU A 58 -5.99 -12.91 7.82
N ALA A 59 -6.06 -12.21 6.68
CA ALA A 59 -5.01 -12.26 5.68
C ALA A 59 -3.69 -11.62 6.18
N THR A 60 -3.78 -10.51 6.91
CA THR A 60 -2.61 -9.82 7.47
C THR A 60 -1.99 -10.61 8.61
N ARG A 61 -2.82 -11.25 9.43
CA ARG A 61 -2.36 -12.18 10.47
C ARG A 61 -1.62 -13.36 9.88
N ARG A 62 -2.12 -13.96 8.80
CA ARG A 62 -1.43 -15.09 8.14
C ARG A 62 -0.14 -14.68 7.43
N CYS A 63 -0.12 -13.54 6.76
CA CYS A 63 1.02 -13.15 5.92
C CYS A 63 2.19 -12.55 6.73
N TRP A 64 1.85 -11.78 7.77
CA TRP A 64 2.81 -10.96 8.52
C TRP A 64 2.71 -11.12 10.04
N ASN A 65 1.82 -11.97 10.56
CA ASN A 65 1.48 -12.03 11.99
C ASN A 65 1.02 -10.66 12.52
N LEU A 66 0.35 -9.88 11.68
CA LEU A 66 -0.13 -8.53 11.98
C LEU A 66 -1.61 -8.54 12.30
N ASP A 67 -1.97 -8.08 13.49
CA ASP A 67 -3.35 -7.89 13.92
C ASP A 67 -3.78 -6.43 13.74
N ILE A 68 -4.81 -6.23 12.91
CA ILE A 68 -5.44 -4.93 12.66
C ILE A 68 -6.91 -4.94 13.09
N SER A 69 -7.32 -5.92 13.89
CA SER A 69 -8.68 -6.02 14.40
C SER A 69 -9.07 -4.77 15.19
N GLY A 70 -10.34 -4.35 15.03
CA GLY A 70 -10.86 -3.16 15.72
C GLY A 70 -10.33 -1.82 15.23
N ARG A 71 -9.37 -1.78 14.30
CA ARG A 71 -8.86 -0.52 13.73
C ARG A 71 -9.74 -0.03 12.59
N GLY A 72 -9.80 1.29 12.44
CA GLY A 72 -10.39 1.93 11.26
C GLY A 72 -9.59 1.58 10.01
N VAL A 73 -10.29 1.39 8.89
CA VAL A 73 -9.64 1.10 7.59
C VAL A 73 -8.68 2.21 7.20
N ASN A 74 -9.04 3.47 7.42
CA ASN A 74 -8.18 4.61 7.05
C ASN A 74 -6.95 4.75 7.97
N ASP A 75 -7.00 4.23 9.19
CA ASP A 75 -5.82 4.21 10.07
C ASP A 75 -4.83 3.13 9.65
N ALA A 76 -5.34 1.95 9.27
CA ALA A 76 -4.51 0.78 8.96
C ALA A 76 -4.08 0.70 7.49
N VAL A 77 -4.88 1.23 6.55
CA VAL A 77 -4.73 0.97 5.11
C VAL A 77 -4.81 2.26 4.29
N VAL A 78 -3.79 2.51 3.48
CA VAL A 78 -3.86 3.51 2.38
C VAL A 78 -4.33 2.82 1.11
N VAL A 79 -5.49 3.22 0.59
CA VAL A 79 -5.96 2.76 -0.72
C VAL A 79 -5.50 3.74 -1.80
N ARG A 80 -4.54 3.33 -2.63
CA ARG A 80 -4.13 4.10 -3.82
C ARG A 80 -5.15 3.88 -4.91
N THR A 81 -5.83 4.93 -5.34
CA THR A 81 -6.74 4.90 -6.50
C THR A 81 -5.98 4.69 -7.79
N GLU A 82 -6.59 3.96 -8.73
CA GLU A 82 -6.08 3.85 -10.08
C GLU A 82 -6.09 5.25 -10.74
N SER A 83 -4.96 5.64 -11.31
CA SER A 83 -4.89 6.86 -12.12
C SER A 83 -5.82 6.68 -13.33
N PRO A 84 -6.70 7.65 -13.65
CA PRO A 84 -7.55 7.57 -14.84
C PRO A 84 -6.75 7.51 -16.15
N TYR A 85 -5.44 7.75 -16.09
CA TYR A 85 -4.53 7.71 -17.22
C TYR A 85 -3.82 6.37 -17.40
N GLY A 86 -4.08 5.35 -16.57
CA GLY A 86 -3.48 4.00 -16.72
C GLY A 86 -1.96 3.93 -16.45
N TYR A 87 -1.33 5.08 -16.22
CA TYR A 87 0.06 5.22 -15.81
C TYR A 87 0.07 6.04 -14.51
N GLY A 88 0.66 5.49 -13.45
CA GLY A 88 1.13 6.32 -12.35
C GLY A 88 2.26 7.16 -12.89
N ARG A 89 2.11 8.49 -12.94
CA ARG A 89 3.26 9.36 -13.20
C ARG A 89 4.31 8.99 -12.15
N ALA A 90 5.43 8.43 -12.60
CA ALA A 90 6.66 8.46 -11.83
C ALA A 90 7.13 9.93 -11.81
N SER A 91 6.42 10.78 -11.08
CA SER A 91 6.85 12.14 -10.80
C SER A 91 7.77 12.07 -9.59
N TYR A 92 9.04 11.82 -9.89
CA TYR A 92 10.20 12.21 -9.10
C TYR A 92 10.20 11.76 -7.62
N GLY A 93 10.45 10.48 -7.42
CA GLY A 93 11.22 10.01 -6.27
C GLY A 93 12.52 9.45 -6.82
N LEU A 94 13.66 9.96 -6.39
CA LEU A 94 14.96 9.31 -6.57
C LEU A 94 14.89 7.91 -5.93
N ASN A 95 14.47 6.91 -6.71
CA ASN A 95 14.63 5.50 -6.35
C ASN A 95 16.08 5.11 -6.68
N LEU A 96 16.99 5.34 -5.73
CA LEU A 96 18.29 4.68 -5.75
C LEU A 96 18.09 3.20 -5.38
N GLY A 97 17.88 2.36 -6.40
CA GLY A 97 17.78 0.91 -6.33
C GLY A 97 16.33 0.42 -6.14
N CYS A 98 15.85 -0.64 -6.77
CA CYS A 98 16.48 -1.65 -7.61
C CYS A 98 15.31 -2.34 -8.36
N ASN A 99 15.40 -2.53 -9.67
CA ASN A 99 14.43 -3.34 -10.40
C ASN A 99 14.98 -4.77 -10.48
N TYR A 100 14.33 -5.71 -9.79
CA TYR A 100 14.60 -7.13 -9.96
C TYR A 100 14.39 -7.49 -11.44
N ASP A 101 15.36 -8.21 -12.01
CA ASP A 101 15.33 -8.80 -13.36
C ASP A 101 15.87 -7.93 -14.53
N ARG A 102 17.15 -7.51 -14.47
CA ARG A 102 18.08 -7.58 -15.63
C ARG A 102 19.52 -7.11 -15.33
N GLU A 103 20.45 -7.73 -16.03
CA GLU A 103 21.92 -7.72 -15.89
C GLU A 103 22.69 -6.45 -16.30
N HIS A 104 22.05 -5.29 -16.44
CA HIS A 104 22.76 -4.03 -16.77
C HIS A 104 22.28 -2.86 -15.92
N CYS A 105 22.96 -2.63 -14.80
CA CYS A 105 22.98 -1.36 -14.09
C CYS A 105 24.03 -0.45 -14.75
N TYR A 106 23.60 0.62 -15.42
CA TYR A 106 24.51 1.63 -15.96
C TYR A 106 24.82 2.67 -14.89
N SER A 107 26.05 2.62 -14.38
CA SER A 107 26.73 3.76 -13.77
C SER A 107 27.08 4.75 -14.88
N THR A 108 26.82 6.03 -14.69
CA THR A 108 27.67 7.06 -15.31
C THR A 108 27.83 8.21 -14.34
N SER A 109 29.08 8.36 -13.94
CA SER A 109 29.66 9.46 -13.18
C SER A 109 29.42 10.80 -13.89
N ALA A 110 29.17 11.84 -13.10
CA ALA A 110 29.56 13.20 -13.40
C ALA A 110 30.11 13.82 -12.12
#